data_AF-A0A1H7WU92-F1
#
_entry.id   AF-A0A1H7WU92-F1
#
_cell.length_a   1.000
_cell.length_b   1.000
_cell.length_c   1.000
_cell.angle_alpha   90.00
_cell.angle_beta   90.00
_cell.angle_gamma   90.00
#
_symmetry.space_group_name_H-M   'P 1'
#
loop_
_entity.id
_entity.type
_entity.pdbx_description
1 polymer ?
#
loop_
_entity_poly.entity_id
_entity_poly.type
_entity_poly.pdbx_seq_one_letter_code
_entity_poly.pdbx_strand_id
1 'polypeptide(L)'
;MKIYEIFDKENDISIGILLYYEKEKSFIIELQEYLDEWSAPLLLTNYVKRGILTIPRDVSLLWVKERIIPNSRQNIGDILTTHGLREYDEIKFLELSHGRCSQDSLYIKRIEKLPEYVLERQKKNLTNCTILDGTFLLCFFADDTIRKIDLRTLSYLPDVDAVIRNRTLFSSCQIGTGGYFITFNDSIDIPASELYEAGTFIPLRPHDFFLFAKNNLADTTECCEILECSRQNLSYMVKRGQLTPVKENVKGNLFSKGDVVRNMW
;
A
#
# COMPACT_ATOMS: atom_id res chain seq x y z
N MET A 1 3.50 -13.25 2.96
CA MET A 1 3.00 -12.47 4.12
C MET A 1 2.95 -13.36 5.36
N LYS A 2 3.43 -12.88 6.50
CA LYS A 2 3.27 -13.52 7.81
C LYS A 2 2.30 -12.74 8.69
N ILE A 3 1.58 -13.45 9.55
CA ILE A 3 0.51 -12.89 10.39
C ILE A 3 0.81 -13.23 11.84
N TYR A 4 0.77 -12.21 12.71
CA TYR A 4 0.93 -12.39 14.14
C TYR A 4 -0.14 -11.63 14.91
N GLU A 5 -0.73 -12.28 15.90
CA GLU A 5 -1.52 -11.62 16.92
C GLU A 5 -0.58 -10.94 17.93
N ILE A 6 -0.82 -9.66 18.20
CA ILE A 6 -0.21 -8.92 19.31
C ILE A 6 -1.12 -9.12 20.51
N PHE A 7 -0.60 -9.73 21.57
CA PHE A 7 -1.37 -10.10 22.76
C PHE A 7 -0.76 -9.50 24.02
N ASP A 8 -1.60 -8.96 24.89
CA ASP A 8 -1.22 -8.49 26.22
C ASP A 8 -1.43 -9.60 27.25
N LYS A 9 -0.32 -10.10 27.81
CA LYS A 9 -0.38 -11.19 28.79
C LYS A 9 -0.97 -10.76 30.13
N GLU A 10 -0.77 -9.51 30.55
CA GLU A 10 -1.19 -9.03 31.86
C GLU A 10 -2.69 -8.77 31.91
N ASN A 11 -3.21 -8.14 30.85
CA ASN A 11 -4.64 -7.82 30.73
C ASN A 11 -5.47 -8.95 30.07
N ASP A 12 -4.81 -9.99 29.54
CA ASP A 12 -5.42 -11.11 28.82
C ASP A 12 -6.29 -10.68 27.63
N ILE A 13 -5.78 -9.72 26.85
CA ILE A 13 -6.48 -9.15 25.68
C ILE A 13 -5.65 -9.21 24.40
N SER A 14 -6.35 -9.32 23.28
CA SER A 14 -5.76 -9.12 21.96
C SER A 14 -5.63 -7.62 21.69
N ILE A 15 -4.44 -7.16 21.32
CA ILE A 15 -4.23 -5.77 20.90
C ILE A 15 -4.55 -5.59 19.42
N GLY A 16 -4.14 -6.54 18.58
CA GLY A 16 -4.32 -6.44 17.14
C GLY A 16 -3.51 -7.46 16.37
N ILE A 17 -3.45 -7.30 15.06
CA ILE A 17 -2.64 -8.13 14.16
C ILE A 17 -1.46 -7.31 13.62
N LEU A 18 -0.26 -7.88 13.72
CA LEU A 18 0.91 -7.46 12.98
C LEU A 18 1.02 -8.27 11.69
N LEU A 19 0.95 -7.59 10.55
CA LEU A 19 1.19 -8.13 9.23
C LEU A 19 2.61 -7.81 8.79
N TYR A 20 3.33 -8.83 8.29
CA TYR A 20 4.65 -8.65 7.70
C TYR A 20 4.65 -9.11 6.24
N TYR A 21 4.93 -8.17 5.34
CA TYR A 21 5.04 -8.39 3.90
C TYR A 21 6.50 -8.63 3.51
N GLU A 22 6.86 -9.90 3.29
CA GLU A 22 8.25 -10.36 3.19
C GLU A 22 9.05 -9.73 2.05
N LYS A 23 8.43 -9.56 0.87
CA LYS A 23 9.09 -9.00 -0.31
C LYS A 23 9.44 -7.52 -0.11
N GLU A 24 8.53 -6.75 0.49
CA GLU A 24 8.68 -5.32 0.76
C GLU A 24 9.39 -5.04 2.10
N LYS A 25 9.63 -6.07 2.91
CA LYS A 25 10.10 -5.96 4.31
C LYS A 25 9.32 -4.93 5.13
N SER A 26 8.01 -4.85 4.90
CA SER A 26 7.12 -3.82 5.46
C SER A 26 6.15 -4.41 6.48
N PHE A 27 5.82 -3.61 7.50
CA PHE A 27 4.95 -3.97 8.61
C PHE A 27 3.69 -3.11 8.62
N ILE A 28 2.55 -3.73 8.90
CA ILE A 28 1.27 -3.03 9.11
C ILE A 28 0.62 -3.60 10.36
N ILE A 29 0.19 -2.72 11.27
CA ILE A 29 -0.59 -3.10 12.46
C ILE A 29 -2.06 -2.78 12.24
N GLU A 30 -2.89 -3.77 12.56
CA GLU A 30 -4.34 -3.73 12.49
C GLU A 30 -4.91 -3.92 13.90
N LEU A 31 -5.33 -2.84 14.55
CA LEU A 31 -5.78 -2.83 15.93
C LEU A 31 -7.22 -3.33 16.10
N GLN A 32 -7.52 -3.86 17.27
CA GLN A 32 -8.88 -4.20 17.68
C GLN A 32 -9.74 -2.95 17.90
N GLU A 33 -11.02 -3.02 17.57
CA GLU A 33 -11.95 -1.88 17.65
C GLU A 33 -12.31 -1.49 19.09
N TYR A 34 -12.22 -2.44 20.03
CA TYR A 34 -12.54 -2.19 21.44
C TYR A 34 -11.39 -1.51 22.21
N LEU A 35 -10.23 -1.31 21.58
CA LEU A 35 -9.15 -0.60 22.25
C LEU A 35 -9.53 0.84 22.52
N ASP A 36 -9.07 1.31 23.66
CA ASP A 36 -9.17 2.70 24.11
C ASP A 36 -7.77 3.22 24.48
N GLU A 37 -7.73 4.44 25.01
CA GLU A 37 -6.48 5.08 25.40
C GLU A 37 -5.74 4.40 26.56
N TRP A 38 -6.43 3.53 27.31
CA TRP A 38 -5.90 2.85 28.50
C TRP A 38 -5.41 1.44 28.18
N SER A 39 -6.02 0.79 27.19
CA SER A 39 -5.71 -0.57 26.75
C SER A 39 -4.75 -0.62 25.55
N ALA A 40 -4.58 0.49 24.82
CA ALA A 40 -3.65 0.56 23.71
C ALA A 40 -2.18 0.67 24.18
N PRO A 41 -1.22 0.08 23.45
CA PRO A 41 0.20 0.33 23.68
C PRO A 41 0.51 1.83 23.59
N LEU A 42 1.39 2.34 24.46
CA LEU A 42 1.66 3.78 24.58
C LEU A 42 1.97 4.47 23.24
N LEU A 43 2.76 3.83 22.37
CA LEU A 43 3.10 4.33 21.04
C LEU A 43 1.86 4.54 20.15
N LEU A 44 0.82 3.74 20.35
CA LEU A 44 -0.38 3.67 19.51
C LEU A 44 -1.59 4.42 20.12
N THR A 45 -1.50 4.85 21.38
CA THR A 45 -2.59 5.51 22.13
C THR A 45 -3.23 6.68 21.35
N ASN A 46 -2.43 7.56 20.72
CA ASN A 46 -2.97 8.71 19.98
C ASN A 46 -3.75 8.27 18.72
N TYR A 47 -3.31 7.21 18.05
CA TYR A 47 -4.01 6.66 16.89
C TYR A 47 -5.38 6.13 17.30
N VAL A 48 -5.44 5.35 18.39
CA VAL A 48 -6.70 4.83 18.94
C VAL A 48 -7.64 5.96 19.35
N LYS A 49 -7.15 7.01 20.05
CA LYS A 49 -7.96 8.20 20.39
C LYS A 49 -8.58 8.88 19.18
N ARG A 50 -7.93 8.82 18.02
CA ARG A 50 -8.40 9.40 16.75
C ARG A 50 -9.25 8.42 15.93
N GLY A 51 -9.49 7.21 16.41
CA GLY A 51 -10.19 6.15 15.68
C GLY A 51 -9.36 5.52 14.54
N ILE A 52 -8.05 5.73 14.53
CA ILE A 52 -7.14 5.16 13.52
C ILE A 52 -6.71 3.78 13.99
N LEU A 53 -7.31 2.75 13.38
CA LEU A 53 -7.07 1.34 13.75
C LEU A 53 -6.14 0.60 12.77
N THR A 54 -5.93 1.14 11.58
CA THR A 54 -4.90 0.67 10.65
C THR A 54 -3.71 1.61 10.77
N ILE A 55 -2.63 1.13 11.38
CA ILE A 55 -1.49 1.94 11.78
C ILE A 55 -0.56 2.19 10.57
N PRO A 56 -0.08 3.43 10.36
CA PRO A 56 0.91 3.74 9.33
C PRO A 56 2.13 2.83 9.37
N ARG A 57 2.75 2.57 8.20
CA ARG A 57 3.85 1.59 8.09
C ARG A 57 5.11 1.97 8.88
N ASP A 58 5.41 3.26 8.97
CA ASP A 58 6.54 3.80 9.71
C ASP A 58 6.36 3.64 11.23
N VAL A 59 5.14 3.89 11.72
CA VAL A 59 4.76 3.68 13.12
C VAL A 59 4.70 2.19 13.46
N SER A 60 4.19 1.37 12.53
CA SER A 60 4.19 -0.09 12.66
C SER A 60 5.61 -0.64 12.78
N LEU A 61 6.54 -0.14 11.95
CA LEU A 61 7.96 -0.46 12.04
C LEU A 61 8.58 0.07 13.34
N LEU A 62 8.20 1.26 13.80
CA LEU A 62 8.68 1.82 15.07
C LEU A 62 8.29 0.93 16.27
N TRP A 63 7.05 0.44 16.30
CA TRP A 63 6.58 -0.51 17.32
C TRP A 63 7.42 -1.79 17.33
N VAL A 64 7.77 -2.32 16.15
CA VAL A 64 8.68 -3.47 16.01
C VAL A 64 10.07 -3.13 16.53
N LYS A 65 10.60 -1.95 16.19
CA LYS A 65 11.94 -1.49 16.60
C LYS A 65 12.09 -1.33 18.12
N GLU A 66 11.03 -0.94 18.83
CA GLU A 66 11.04 -0.87 20.31
C GLU A 66 11.24 -2.25 20.98
N ARG A 67 10.98 -3.35 20.26
CA ARG A 67 11.00 -4.72 20.78
C ARG A 67 12.22 -5.54 20.37
N ILE A 68 13.07 -4.99 19.52
CA ILE A 68 14.24 -5.67 18.99
C ILE A 68 15.52 -4.94 19.38
N ILE A 69 16.63 -5.67 19.36
CA ILE A 69 17.95 -5.09 19.61
C ILE A 69 18.27 -4.13 18.46
N PRO A 70 18.57 -2.84 18.70
CA PRO A 70 18.79 -1.88 17.62
C PRO A 70 20.05 -2.20 16.81
N ASN A 71 20.00 -1.91 15.51
CA ASN A 71 21.12 -2.14 14.59
C ASN A 71 22.38 -1.33 14.94
N SER A 72 22.25 -0.22 15.69
CA SER A 72 23.33 0.66 16.11
C SER A 72 24.11 0.15 17.33
N ARG A 73 23.73 -1.01 17.91
CA ARG A 73 24.41 -1.58 19.07
C ARG A 73 25.85 -1.96 18.74
N GLN A 74 26.80 -1.55 19.59
CA GLN A 74 28.24 -1.76 19.40
C GLN A 74 28.63 -3.21 19.05
N ASN A 75 27.95 -4.21 19.63
CA ASN A 75 28.25 -5.64 19.42
C ASN A 75 27.19 -6.36 18.55
N ILE A 76 26.53 -5.65 17.62
CA ILE A 76 25.48 -6.26 16.80
C ILE A 76 25.99 -7.43 15.95
N GLY A 77 27.24 -7.37 15.45
CA GLY A 77 27.85 -8.45 14.66
C GLY A 77 27.99 -9.77 15.41
N ASP A 78 28.38 -9.72 16.68
CA ASP A 78 28.51 -10.91 17.53
C ASP A 78 27.13 -11.52 17.83
N ILE A 79 26.12 -10.66 18.06
CA ILE A 79 24.73 -11.07 18.30
C ILE A 79 24.16 -11.77 17.06
N LEU A 80 24.36 -11.19 15.87
CA LEU A 80 23.96 -11.80 14.60
C LEU A 80 24.60 -13.19 14.43
N THR A 81 25.90 -13.29 14.68
CA THR A 81 26.65 -14.55 14.57
C THR A 81 26.13 -15.60 15.55
N THR A 82 25.88 -15.21 16.80
CA THR A 82 25.33 -16.09 17.85
C THR A 82 23.98 -16.67 17.47
N HIS A 83 23.15 -15.90 16.76
CA HIS A 83 21.83 -16.33 16.30
C HIS A 83 21.82 -16.88 14.85
N GLY A 84 22.98 -17.07 14.23
CA GLY A 84 23.10 -17.61 12.87
C GLY A 84 22.53 -16.68 11.78
N LEU A 85 22.43 -15.38 12.06
CA LEU A 85 21.94 -14.36 11.12
C LEU A 85 23.12 -13.76 10.33
N ARG A 86 22.95 -13.65 9.00
CA ARG A 86 23.98 -13.08 8.11
C ARG A 86 23.91 -11.55 8.05
N GLU A 87 22.71 -11.01 8.17
CA GLU A 87 22.43 -9.58 8.15
C GLU A 87 21.36 -9.25 9.19
N TYR A 88 21.29 -7.97 9.54
CA TYR A 88 20.26 -7.47 10.43
C TYR A 88 18.90 -7.56 9.72
N ASP A 89 17.95 -8.23 10.38
CA ASP A 89 16.60 -8.45 9.86
C ASP A 89 15.60 -8.29 11.02
N GLU A 90 14.80 -7.23 10.96
CA GLU A 90 13.83 -6.87 12.00
C GLU A 90 12.86 -8.00 12.32
N ILE A 91 12.33 -8.70 11.30
CA ILE A 91 11.37 -9.77 11.57
C ILE A 91 12.04 -10.95 12.26
N LYS A 92 13.30 -11.24 11.94
CA LYS A 92 14.05 -12.34 12.58
C LYS A 92 14.29 -12.05 14.05
N PHE A 93 14.72 -10.84 14.39
CA PHE A 93 14.87 -10.46 15.80
C PHE A 93 13.54 -10.46 16.55
N LEU A 94 12.47 -9.98 15.92
CA LEU A 94 11.14 -9.98 16.52
C LEU A 94 10.63 -11.40 16.77
N GLU A 95 10.86 -12.33 15.83
CA GLU A 95 10.52 -13.75 15.97
C GLU A 95 11.35 -14.41 17.09
N LEU A 96 12.64 -14.10 17.20
CA LEU A 96 13.53 -14.63 18.25
C LEU A 96 13.11 -14.20 19.66
N SER A 97 12.68 -12.94 19.83
CA SER A 97 12.19 -12.43 21.12
C SER A 97 10.71 -12.75 21.36
N HIS A 98 10.01 -13.32 20.38
CA HIS A 98 8.55 -13.41 20.34
C HIS A 98 7.88 -12.04 20.59
N GLY A 99 8.51 -10.95 20.15
CA GLY A 99 8.04 -9.59 20.36
C GLY A 99 8.03 -9.11 21.82
N ARG A 100 8.64 -9.86 22.74
CA ARG A 100 8.73 -9.48 24.14
C ARG A 100 9.83 -8.45 24.37
N CYS A 101 9.56 -7.50 25.26
CA CYS A 101 10.54 -6.55 25.77
C CYS A 101 10.39 -6.37 27.28
N SER A 102 11.27 -5.57 27.89
CA SER A 102 11.22 -5.30 29.34
C SER A 102 10.29 -4.13 29.71
N GLN A 103 9.62 -3.52 28.74
CA GLN A 103 8.80 -2.31 28.94
C GLN A 103 7.32 -2.62 29.15
N ASP A 104 6.84 -3.76 28.66
CA ASP A 104 5.44 -4.15 28.72
C ASP A 104 5.27 -5.68 28.78
N SER A 105 4.02 -6.12 28.88
CA SER A 105 3.55 -7.51 28.89
C SER A 105 3.20 -8.05 27.49
N LEU A 106 3.50 -7.29 26.43
CA LEU A 106 3.08 -7.63 25.07
C LEU A 106 3.99 -8.68 24.46
N TYR A 107 3.40 -9.54 23.62
CA TYR A 107 4.13 -10.48 22.80
C TYR A 107 3.38 -10.78 21.51
N ILE A 108 4.08 -11.40 20.54
CA ILE A 108 3.48 -11.82 19.29
C ILE A 108 3.27 -13.34 19.24
N LYS A 109 2.14 -13.77 18.68
CA LYS A 109 1.81 -15.16 18.41
C LYS A 109 1.51 -15.34 16.93
N ARG A 110 2.22 -16.24 16.25
CA ARG A 110 1.96 -16.52 14.84
C ARG A 110 0.57 -17.18 14.69
N ILE A 111 -0.20 -16.70 13.73
CA ILE A 111 -1.50 -17.26 13.36
C ILE A 111 -1.54 -17.56 11.86
N GLU A 112 -2.45 -18.44 11.45
CA GLU A 112 -2.54 -18.91 10.05
C GLU A 112 -3.55 -18.12 9.21
N LYS A 113 -4.58 -17.57 9.84
CA LYS A 113 -5.68 -16.87 9.18
C LYS A 113 -5.86 -15.48 9.75
N LEU A 114 -6.21 -14.54 8.89
CA LEU A 114 -6.60 -13.21 9.30
C LEU A 114 -7.93 -13.28 10.07
N PRO A 115 -8.06 -12.55 11.19
CA PRO A 115 -9.35 -12.32 11.82
C PRO A 115 -10.32 -11.55 10.92
N GLU A 116 -11.62 -11.74 11.14
CA GLU A 116 -12.67 -11.14 10.31
C GLU A 116 -12.58 -9.61 10.24
N TYR A 117 -12.31 -8.93 11.36
CA TYR A 117 -12.20 -7.47 11.38
C TYR A 117 -11.08 -6.94 10.47
N VAL A 118 -9.99 -7.71 10.32
CA VAL A 118 -8.89 -7.34 9.40
C VAL A 118 -9.34 -7.54 7.96
N LEU A 119 -10.03 -8.64 7.65
CA LEU A 119 -10.58 -8.90 6.32
C LEU A 119 -11.58 -7.82 5.90
N GLU A 120 -12.46 -7.39 6.81
CA GLU A 120 -13.41 -6.31 6.55
C GLU A 120 -12.70 -4.98 6.26
N ARG A 121 -11.64 -4.63 7.01
CA ARG A 121 -10.86 -3.42 6.71
C ARG A 121 -10.10 -3.53 5.40
N GLN A 122 -9.56 -4.71 5.07
CA GLN A 122 -8.86 -4.95 3.80
C GLN A 122 -9.77 -4.81 2.57
N LYS A 123 -11.09 -4.84 2.70
CA LYS A 123 -12.01 -4.47 1.60
C LYS A 123 -11.84 -3.02 1.14
N LYS A 124 -11.37 -2.14 2.03
CA LYS A 124 -11.02 -0.75 1.73
C LYS A 124 -9.56 -0.57 1.32
N ASN A 125 -8.80 -1.64 1.09
CA ASN A 125 -7.45 -1.53 0.55
C ASN A 125 -7.49 -1.22 -0.95
N LEU A 126 -6.49 -0.49 -1.40
CA LEU A 126 -6.28 -0.12 -2.79
C LEU A 126 -5.87 -1.35 -3.61
N THR A 127 -6.55 -1.53 -4.74
CA THR A 127 -6.19 -2.52 -5.76
C THR A 127 -5.53 -1.87 -6.96
N ASN A 128 -5.87 -0.61 -7.25
CA ASN A 128 -5.24 0.18 -8.30
C ASN A 128 -5.29 1.68 -7.97
N CYS A 129 -4.37 2.47 -8.53
CA CYS A 129 -4.40 3.92 -8.46
C CYS A 129 -3.76 4.50 -9.73
N THR A 130 -4.38 5.56 -10.26
CA THR A 130 -3.80 6.34 -11.36
C THR A 130 -3.94 7.83 -11.11
N ILE A 131 -2.92 8.58 -11.51
CA ILE A 131 -2.98 10.03 -11.59
C ILE A 131 -3.89 10.44 -12.76
N LEU A 132 -4.59 11.55 -12.59
CA LEU A 132 -5.39 12.23 -13.61
C LEU A 132 -4.83 13.65 -13.84
N ASP A 133 -5.52 14.45 -14.65
CA ASP A 133 -5.17 15.86 -14.84
C ASP A 133 -5.23 16.66 -13.53
N GLY A 134 -4.36 17.67 -13.42
CA GLY A 134 -4.27 18.50 -12.22
C GLY A 134 -3.72 17.74 -11.01
N THR A 135 -4.45 17.76 -9.90
CA THR A 135 -4.11 17.14 -8.61
C THR A 135 -5.01 15.95 -8.29
N PHE A 136 -5.66 15.39 -9.31
CA PHE A 136 -6.66 14.34 -9.13
C PHE A 136 -6.07 12.93 -9.21
N LEU A 137 -6.57 12.05 -8.36
CA LEU A 137 -6.32 10.62 -8.38
C LEU A 137 -7.61 9.86 -8.66
N LEU A 138 -7.49 8.72 -9.33
CA LEU A 138 -8.53 7.72 -9.41
C LEU A 138 -8.05 6.46 -8.68
N CYS A 139 -8.72 6.14 -7.58
CA CYS A 139 -8.39 5.01 -6.70
C CYS A 139 -9.44 3.92 -6.83
N PHE A 140 -8.98 2.68 -6.91
CA PHE A 140 -9.80 1.47 -7.00
C PHE A 140 -9.56 0.66 -5.74
N PHE A 141 -10.64 0.14 -5.15
CA PHE A 141 -10.59 -0.56 -3.87
C PHE A 141 -10.94 -2.03 -4.01
N ALA A 142 -10.67 -2.83 -2.98
CA ALA A 142 -10.91 -4.27 -2.98
C ALA A 142 -12.40 -4.63 -2.88
N ASP A 143 -13.25 -3.70 -2.47
CA ASP A 143 -14.72 -3.79 -2.50
C ASP A 143 -15.34 -3.42 -3.86
N ASP A 144 -14.53 -3.36 -4.92
CA ASP A 144 -14.90 -2.92 -6.28
C ASP A 144 -15.41 -1.47 -6.39
N THR A 145 -15.28 -0.67 -5.34
CA THR A 145 -15.60 0.76 -5.42
C THR A 145 -14.48 1.56 -6.07
N ILE A 146 -14.87 2.67 -6.70
CA ILE A 146 -13.94 3.63 -7.30
C ILE A 146 -14.20 4.99 -6.69
N ARG A 147 -13.10 5.66 -6.34
CA ARG A 147 -13.13 7.03 -5.82
C ARG A 147 -12.27 7.92 -6.67
N LYS A 148 -12.77 9.12 -6.99
CA LYS A 148 -11.99 10.22 -7.53
C LYS A 148 -11.65 11.18 -6.40
N ILE A 149 -10.36 11.41 -6.18
CA ILE A 149 -9.85 12.25 -5.09
C ILE A 149 -9.17 13.46 -5.71
N ASP A 150 -9.41 14.65 -5.15
CA ASP A 150 -8.58 15.82 -5.38
C ASP A 150 -7.62 15.96 -4.20
N LEU A 151 -6.30 15.86 -4.41
CA LEU A 151 -5.36 15.92 -3.29
C LEU A 151 -5.47 17.20 -2.44
N ARG A 152 -6.02 18.28 -2.99
CA ARG A 152 -6.26 19.52 -2.23
C ARG A 152 -7.21 19.32 -1.04
N THR A 153 -8.14 18.37 -1.12
CA THR A 153 -9.04 18.04 0.00
C THR A 153 -8.32 17.33 1.13
N LEU A 154 -7.11 16.82 0.90
CA LEU A 154 -6.26 16.11 1.87
C LEU A 154 -5.06 16.95 2.34
N SER A 155 -5.07 18.27 2.12
CA SER A 155 -3.99 19.19 2.52
C SER A 155 -3.76 19.28 4.04
N TYR A 156 -4.69 18.77 4.85
CA TYR A 156 -4.51 18.63 6.30
C TYR A 156 -3.53 17.50 6.68
N LEU A 157 -3.24 16.57 5.76
CA LEU A 157 -2.26 15.52 5.97
C LEU A 157 -0.83 16.06 5.76
N PRO A 158 0.16 15.57 6.52
CA PRO A 158 1.55 16.00 6.38
C PRO A 158 2.05 15.83 4.93
N ASP A 159 2.80 16.83 4.45
CA ASP A 159 3.55 16.81 3.18
C ASP A 159 2.74 16.64 1.87
N VAL A 160 1.41 16.45 1.93
CA VAL A 160 0.53 16.41 0.75
C VAL A 160 0.63 17.70 -0.07
N ASP A 161 0.79 18.82 0.62
CA ASP A 161 0.99 20.14 0.04
C ASP A 161 2.25 20.22 -0.84
N ALA A 162 3.31 19.50 -0.48
CA ALA A 162 4.53 19.41 -1.27
C ALA A 162 4.30 18.58 -2.55
N VAL A 163 3.49 17.51 -2.45
CA VAL A 163 3.09 16.69 -3.61
C VAL A 163 2.30 17.53 -4.61
N ILE A 164 1.33 18.32 -4.14
CA ILE A 164 0.49 19.18 -5.00
C ILE A 164 1.34 20.18 -5.80
N ARG A 165 2.37 20.76 -5.19
CA ARG A 165 3.21 21.80 -5.83
C ARG A 165 4.24 21.23 -6.79
N ASN A 166 4.54 19.93 -6.72
CA ASN A 166 5.62 19.31 -7.49
C ASN A 166 5.08 18.20 -8.41
N ARG A 167 5.00 18.50 -9.71
CA ARG A 167 4.48 17.57 -10.73
C ARG A 167 5.30 16.27 -10.82
N THR A 168 6.62 16.34 -10.67
CA THR A 168 7.47 15.14 -10.70
C THR A 168 7.19 14.24 -9.50
N LEU A 169 7.05 14.84 -8.32
CA LEU A 169 6.68 14.13 -7.10
C LEU A 169 5.27 13.53 -7.22
N PHE A 170 4.29 14.28 -7.70
CA PHE A 170 2.93 13.77 -7.94
C PHE A 170 2.92 12.59 -8.94
N SER A 171 3.75 12.66 -9.99
CA SER A 171 3.87 11.59 -11.00
C SER A 171 4.52 10.31 -10.44
N SER A 172 5.17 10.38 -9.28
CA SER A 172 5.76 9.22 -8.59
C SER A 172 4.74 8.38 -7.80
N CYS A 173 3.45 8.74 -7.84
CA CYS A 173 2.37 8.03 -7.15
C CYS A 173 2.39 6.52 -7.42
N GLN A 174 2.43 5.74 -6.35
CA GLN A 174 2.39 4.28 -6.38
C GLN A 174 1.52 3.74 -5.23
N ILE A 175 1.06 2.52 -5.38
CA ILE A 175 0.32 1.84 -4.32
C ILE A 175 1.34 1.25 -3.34
N GLY A 176 1.14 1.55 -2.06
CA GLY A 176 1.92 1.04 -0.96
C GLY A 176 1.57 -0.41 -0.60
N THR A 177 2.40 -1.00 0.25
CA THR A 177 2.29 -2.39 0.70
C THR A 177 0.87 -2.78 1.09
N GLY A 178 0.39 -3.92 0.58
CA GLY A 178 -0.93 -4.46 0.91
C GLY A 178 -2.12 -3.63 0.41
N GLY A 179 -1.88 -2.50 -0.27
CA GLY A 179 -2.92 -1.55 -0.66
C GLY A 179 -3.35 -0.62 0.48
N TYR A 180 -2.57 -0.55 1.56
CA TYR A 180 -2.91 0.21 2.76
C TYR A 180 -2.78 1.73 2.61
N PHE A 181 -2.03 2.18 1.62
CA PHE A 181 -1.77 3.59 1.34
C PHE A 181 -1.37 3.75 -0.13
N ILE A 182 -1.39 4.97 -0.63
CA ILE A 182 -0.54 5.37 -1.76
C ILE A 182 0.70 6.04 -1.21
N THR A 183 1.80 5.99 -1.96
CA THR A 183 3.04 6.68 -1.62
C THR A 183 3.55 7.52 -2.79
N PHE A 184 4.15 8.65 -2.46
CA PHE A 184 4.89 9.49 -3.39
C PHE A 184 6.37 9.44 -3.00
N ASN A 185 7.21 9.02 -3.95
CA ASN A 185 8.64 8.85 -3.79
C ASN A 185 9.04 8.01 -2.55
N ASP A 186 8.20 7.03 -2.21
CA ASP A 186 8.36 6.14 -1.05
C ASP A 186 8.52 6.86 0.31
N SER A 187 8.10 8.13 0.41
CA SER A 187 8.34 8.97 1.59
C SER A 187 7.09 9.68 2.11
N ILE A 188 6.12 9.95 1.24
CA ILE A 188 4.88 10.63 1.62
C ILE A 188 3.73 9.67 1.38
N ASP A 189 3.17 9.15 2.47
CA ASP A 189 2.11 8.17 2.42
C ASP A 189 0.74 8.81 2.71
N ILE A 190 -0.26 8.45 1.91
CA ILE A 190 -1.66 8.80 2.16
C ILE A 190 -2.42 7.50 2.41
N PRO A 191 -2.98 7.29 3.62
CA PRO A 191 -3.71 6.07 3.96
C PRO A 191 -4.91 5.81 3.03
N ALA A 192 -5.18 4.54 2.75
CA ALA A 192 -6.31 4.13 1.94
C ALA A 192 -7.66 4.56 2.52
N SER A 193 -7.78 4.60 3.86
CA SER A 193 -8.97 5.10 4.57
C SER A 193 -9.28 6.56 4.23
N GLU A 194 -8.27 7.43 4.26
CA GLU A 194 -8.41 8.86 3.93
C GLU A 194 -8.86 9.05 2.48
N LEU A 195 -8.30 8.26 1.55
CA LEU A 195 -8.70 8.27 0.14
C LEU A 195 -10.11 7.76 -0.07
N TYR A 196 -10.51 6.73 0.68
CA TYR A 196 -11.84 6.13 0.59
C TYR A 196 -12.93 7.09 1.07
N GLU A 197 -12.66 7.79 2.17
CA GLU A 197 -13.59 8.72 2.82
C GLU A 197 -13.69 10.07 2.10
N ALA A 198 -12.56 10.68 1.74
CA ALA A 198 -12.55 11.98 1.06
C ALA A 198 -12.96 11.89 -0.42
N GLY A 199 -12.84 10.71 -1.02
CA GLY A 199 -13.04 10.52 -2.45
C GLY A 199 -14.50 10.55 -2.89
N THR A 200 -14.75 11.22 -4.02
CA THR A 200 -16.07 11.20 -4.67
C THR A 200 -16.30 9.82 -5.30
N PHE A 201 -17.42 9.19 -4.95
CA PHE A 201 -17.82 7.91 -5.54
C PHE A 201 -18.04 8.03 -7.05
N ILE A 202 -17.45 7.11 -7.81
CA ILE A 202 -17.68 6.98 -9.24
C ILE A 202 -18.57 5.76 -9.47
N PRO A 203 -19.73 5.89 -10.12
CA PRO A 203 -20.69 4.78 -10.32
C PRO A 203 -20.24 3.84 -11.45
N LEU A 204 -18.99 3.39 -11.39
CA LEU A 204 -18.37 2.42 -12.28
C LEU A 204 -17.56 1.43 -11.43
N ARG A 205 -17.32 0.25 -11.98
CA ARG A 205 -16.49 -0.81 -11.39
C ARG A 205 -15.18 -0.96 -12.15
N PRO A 206 -14.13 -1.54 -11.53
CA PRO A 206 -12.86 -1.80 -12.22
C PRO A 206 -13.05 -2.55 -13.55
N HIS A 207 -14.00 -3.48 -13.60
CA HIS A 207 -14.33 -4.24 -14.80
C HIS A 207 -14.75 -3.37 -16.00
N ASP A 208 -15.47 -2.26 -15.77
CA ASP A 208 -15.93 -1.38 -16.84
C ASP A 208 -14.74 -0.73 -17.58
N PHE A 209 -13.67 -0.40 -16.85
CA PHE A 209 -12.44 0.14 -17.42
C PHE A 209 -11.68 -0.93 -18.22
N PHE A 210 -11.70 -2.18 -17.77
CA PHE A 210 -11.11 -3.28 -18.53
C PHE A 210 -11.88 -3.56 -19.82
N LEU A 211 -13.21 -3.54 -19.78
CA LEU A 211 -14.06 -3.63 -20.98
C LEU A 211 -13.80 -2.47 -21.93
N PHE A 212 -13.70 -1.25 -21.40
CA PHE A 212 -13.34 -0.07 -22.21
C PHE A 212 -12.00 -0.29 -22.93
N ALA A 213 -10.95 -0.64 -22.18
CA ALA A 213 -9.62 -0.86 -22.74
C ALA A 213 -9.60 -1.99 -23.77
N LYS A 214 -10.31 -3.10 -23.49
CA LYS A 214 -10.38 -4.26 -24.38
C LYS A 214 -11.11 -3.98 -25.69
N ASN A 215 -12.17 -3.18 -25.65
CA ASN A 215 -13.06 -2.99 -26.81
C ASN A 215 -12.78 -1.71 -27.60
N ASN A 216 -11.99 -0.76 -27.07
CA ASN A 216 -11.78 0.56 -27.69
C ASN A 216 -10.32 0.90 -27.96
N LEU A 217 -9.37 0.03 -27.60
CA LEU A 217 -7.97 0.19 -28.00
C LEU A 217 -7.68 -0.77 -29.14
N ALA A 218 -7.06 -0.26 -30.19
CA ALA A 218 -6.63 -1.02 -31.35
C ALA A 218 -5.10 -1.10 -31.38
N ASP A 219 -4.57 -2.29 -31.64
CA ASP A 219 -3.15 -2.45 -31.92
C ASP A 219 -2.79 -1.98 -33.35
N THR A 220 -1.50 -2.01 -33.70
CA THR A 220 -1.04 -1.58 -35.02
C THR A 220 -1.66 -2.38 -36.17
N THR A 221 -1.96 -3.66 -35.96
CA THR A 221 -2.56 -4.54 -36.97
C THR A 221 -4.03 -4.21 -37.13
N GLU A 222 -4.78 -4.10 -36.04
CA GLU A 222 -6.19 -3.71 -36.03
C GLU A 222 -6.39 -2.31 -36.65
N CYS A 223 -5.51 -1.34 -36.35
CA CYS A 223 -5.54 -0.03 -37.00
C CYS A 223 -5.34 -0.13 -38.52
N CYS A 224 -4.43 -0.96 -39.00
CA CYS A 224 -4.19 -1.16 -40.43
C CYS A 224 -5.39 -1.80 -41.14
N GLU A 225 -6.07 -2.75 -40.48
CA GLU A 225 -7.28 -3.38 -40.98
C GLU A 225 -8.44 -2.37 -41.06
N ILE A 226 -8.69 -1.61 -39.98
CA ILE A 226 -9.76 -0.59 -39.92
C ILE A 226 -9.56 0.51 -40.96
N LEU A 227 -8.31 0.97 -41.14
CA LEU A 227 -7.97 2.05 -42.06
C LEU A 227 -7.67 1.55 -43.48
N GLU A 228 -7.74 0.24 -43.71
CA GLU A 228 -7.37 -0.43 -44.98
C GLU A 228 -6.01 0.06 -45.52
N CYS A 229 -5.02 0.21 -44.64
CA CYS A 229 -3.74 0.83 -44.97
C CYS A 229 -2.54 0.01 -44.51
N SER A 230 -1.39 0.24 -45.15
CA SER A 230 -0.14 -0.38 -44.71
C SER A 230 0.38 0.24 -43.41
N ARG A 231 1.21 -0.51 -42.68
CA ARG A 231 1.91 0.02 -41.49
C ARG A 231 2.76 1.27 -41.79
N GLN A 232 3.25 1.40 -43.03
CA GLN A 232 3.99 2.60 -43.47
C GLN A 232 3.07 3.82 -43.55
N ASN A 233 1.85 3.66 -44.08
CA ASN A 233 0.86 4.72 -44.13
C ASN A 233 0.40 5.10 -42.71
N LEU A 234 0.14 4.13 -41.84
CA LEU A 234 -0.19 4.38 -40.44
C LEU A 234 0.92 5.17 -39.73
N SER A 235 2.19 4.78 -39.92
CA SER A 235 3.34 5.53 -39.37
C SER A 235 3.42 6.95 -39.91
N TYR A 236 3.10 7.16 -41.19
CA TYR A 236 3.02 8.49 -41.78
C TYR A 236 1.91 9.34 -41.16
N MET A 237 0.71 8.77 -40.92
CA MET A 237 -0.40 9.45 -40.24
C MET A 237 -0.02 9.88 -38.82
N VAL A 238 0.67 9.01 -38.06
CA VAL A 238 1.19 9.33 -36.72
C VAL A 238 2.20 10.48 -36.79
N LYS A 239 3.15 10.44 -37.73
CA LYS A 239 4.13 11.53 -37.93
C LYS A 239 3.48 12.87 -38.30
N ARG A 240 2.31 12.84 -38.95
CA ARG A 240 1.52 14.03 -39.30
C ARG A 240 0.59 14.50 -38.17
N GLY A 241 0.53 13.78 -37.04
CA GLY A 241 -0.37 14.10 -35.93
C GLY A 241 -1.84 13.80 -36.21
N GLN A 242 -2.14 13.01 -37.24
CA GLN A 242 -3.52 12.59 -37.56
C GLN A 242 -4.00 11.47 -36.63
N LEU A 243 -3.06 10.70 -36.09
CA LEU A 243 -3.30 9.64 -35.11
C LEU A 243 -2.27 9.76 -33.99
N THR A 244 -2.72 9.57 -32.75
CA THR A 244 -1.85 9.61 -31.57
C THR A 244 -1.90 8.26 -30.87
N PRO A 245 -0.77 7.53 -30.75
CA PRO A 245 -0.76 6.26 -30.03
C PRO A 245 -1.03 6.50 -28.54
N VAL A 246 -1.95 5.71 -27.97
CA VAL A 246 -2.23 5.75 -26.51
C VAL A 246 -1.06 5.19 -25.70
N LYS A 247 -0.35 4.19 -26.23
CA LYS A 247 0.86 3.61 -25.65
C LYS A 247 1.81 3.17 -26.75
N GLU A 248 3.06 3.60 -26.67
CA GLU A 248 4.10 3.27 -27.64
C GLU A 248 4.90 2.04 -27.23
N ASN A 249 5.57 1.41 -28.21
CA ASN A 249 6.54 0.32 -28.02
C ASN A 249 6.01 -0.91 -27.24
N VAL A 250 4.71 -1.19 -27.36
CA VAL A 250 4.10 -2.37 -26.73
C VAL A 250 4.48 -3.64 -27.52
N LYS A 251 5.09 -4.61 -26.83
CA LYS A 251 5.32 -5.98 -27.33
C LYS A 251 4.74 -6.98 -26.32
N GLY A 252 4.05 -8.01 -26.81
CA GLY A 252 3.44 -9.05 -25.96
C GLY A 252 2.13 -8.62 -25.30
N ASN A 253 1.71 -9.37 -24.28
CA ASN A 253 0.46 -9.14 -23.55
C ASN A 253 0.56 -7.93 -22.62
N LEU A 254 -0.55 -7.19 -22.49
CA LEU A 254 -0.70 -6.12 -21.51
C LEU A 254 -1.44 -6.62 -20.26
N PHE A 255 -0.92 -6.25 -19.08
CA PHE A 255 -1.50 -6.61 -17.79
C PHE A 255 -1.86 -5.34 -16.99
N SER A 256 -2.85 -5.46 -16.10
CA SER A 256 -3.18 -4.40 -15.14
C SER A 256 -2.00 -4.15 -14.20
N LYS A 257 -1.57 -2.88 -14.07
CA LYS A 257 -0.47 -2.52 -13.16
C LYS A 257 -0.81 -2.87 -11.70
N GLY A 258 -2.06 -2.66 -11.28
CA GLY A 258 -2.53 -3.03 -9.95
C GLY A 258 -2.38 -4.53 -9.67
N ASP A 259 -2.70 -5.39 -10.64
CA ASP A 259 -2.55 -6.84 -10.49
C ASP A 259 -1.08 -7.25 -10.34
N VAL A 260 -0.20 -6.65 -11.15
CA VAL A 260 1.25 -6.90 -11.07
C VAL A 260 1.80 -6.46 -9.71
N VAL A 261 1.44 -5.26 -9.25
CA VAL A 261 1.88 -4.71 -7.95
C VAL A 261 1.41 -5.59 -6.79
N ARG A 262 0.17 -6.09 -6.81
CA ARG A 262 -0.33 -6.99 -5.76
C ARG A 262 0.43 -8.31 -5.68
N ASN A 263 1.02 -8.77 -6.77
CA ASN A 263 1.91 -9.94 -6.75
C ASN A 263 3.28 -9.67 -6.09
N MET A 264 3.56 -8.42 -5.71
CA MET A 264 4.74 -8.08 -4.90
C MET A 264 4.49 -8.30 -3.40
N TRP A 265 3.30 -8.71 -2.98
CA TRP A 265 2.94 -8.86 -1.56
C TRP A 265 2.70 -10.32 -1.16
#